data_AF-A0AAD5BZ44-F1
#
_entry.id   AF-A0AAD5BZ44-F1
#
_cell.length_a   1.000
_cell.length_b   1.000
_cell.length_c   1.000
_cell.angle_alpha   90.00
_cell.angle_beta   90.00
_cell.angle_gamma   90.00
#
_symmetry.space_group_name_H-M   'P 1'
#
loop_
_entity.id
_entity.type
_entity.pdbx_description
1 polymer ?
#
loop_
_entity_poly.entity_id
_entity_poly.type
_entity_poly.pdbx_seq_one_letter_code
_entity_poly.pdbx_strand_id
1 'polypeptide(L)'
;MKNYDGFLEMILDEHIDHTCEDEKDLIDACRSSMTRDEIKGLITNVFNGAIDTTSTTIVWAMSEIVKNTRVLQKLQDEIRSCSQGKSQLDESDIANMAYLMHVIKETLRMQAPPPMLITRE
;
A
#
# COMPACT_ATOMS: atom_id res chain seq x y z
N MET A 1 8.78 0.39 20.52
CA MET A 1 9.96 0.61 19.65
C MET A 1 10.98 -0.53 19.68
N LYS A 2 11.40 -1.08 20.83
CA LYS A 2 12.36 -2.22 20.86
C LYS A 2 11.95 -3.46 20.05
N ASN A 3 10.65 -3.72 19.88
CA ASN A 3 10.17 -4.84 19.06
C ASN A 3 10.31 -4.61 17.54
N TYR A 4 10.38 -3.37 17.07
CA TYR A 4 10.44 -3.07 15.64
C TYR A 4 11.85 -3.25 15.09
N ASP A 5 12.85 -2.79 15.84
CA ASP A 5 14.26 -2.97 15.48
C ASP A 5 14.63 -4.47 15.47
N GLY A 6 14.22 -5.25 16.48
CA GLY A 6 14.44 -6.70 16.48
C GLY A 6 13.74 -7.44 15.33
N PHE A 7 12.59 -6.94 14.87
CA PHE A 7 11.89 -7.48 13.70
C PHE A 7 12.65 -7.17 12.40
N LEU A 8 13.17 -5.95 12.25
CA LEU A 8 13.97 -5.57 11.09
C LEU A 8 15.30 -6.35 11.04
N GLU A 9 15.95 -6.55 12.18
CA GLU A 9 17.18 -7.36 12.26
C GLU A 9 16.91 -8.81 11.83
N MET A 10 15.80 -9.41 12.26
CA MET A 10 15.39 -10.75 11.82
C MET A 10 15.20 -10.83 10.30
N ILE A 11 14.51 -9.86 9.69
CA ILE A 11 14.30 -9.82 8.24
C ILE A 11 15.63 -9.67 7.50
N LEU A 12 16.53 -8.83 8.01
CA LEU A 12 17.83 -8.58 7.39
C LEU A 12 18.73 -9.82 7.48
N ASP A 13 18.68 -10.55 8.59
CA ASP A 13 19.40 -11.81 8.75
C ASP A 13 18.84 -12.90 7.82
N GLU A 14 17.52 -12.99 7.65
CA GLU A 14 16.87 -13.93 6.73
C GLU A 14 17.27 -13.69 5.27
N HIS A 15 17.34 -12.43 4.83
CA HIS A 15 17.77 -12.06 3.47
C HIS A 15 19.29 -12.21 3.26
N ILE A 16 20.09 -12.36 4.33
CA ILE A 16 21.52 -12.66 4.21
C ILE A 16 21.75 -14.15 3.90
N ASP A 17 20.95 -15.03 4.49
CA ASP A 17 21.07 -16.48 4.34
C ASP A 17 20.35 -17.04 3.10
N HIS A 18 19.34 -16.32 2.58
CA HIS A 18 18.58 -16.71 1.39
C HIS A 18 18.89 -15.82 0.17
N THR A 19 20.04 -15.98 -0.46
CA THR A 19 20.30 -15.43 -1.80
C THR A 19 19.67 -16.32 -2.88
N CYS A 20 18.35 -16.26 -3.05
CA CYS A 20 17.70 -16.82 -4.23
C CYS A 20 17.91 -15.85 -5.40
N GLU A 21 18.57 -16.28 -6.47
CA GLU A 21 18.90 -15.40 -7.60
C GLU A 21 17.68 -14.89 -8.38
N ASP A 22 16.52 -15.53 -8.22
CA ASP A 22 15.33 -15.32 -9.05
C ASP A 22 14.32 -14.29 -8.50
N GLU A 23 14.34 -13.95 -7.21
CA GLU A 23 13.45 -12.94 -6.61
C GLU A 23 14.24 -11.97 -5.73
N LYS A 24 14.78 -10.92 -6.36
CA LYS A 24 15.45 -9.82 -5.65
C LYS A 24 14.42 -8.83 -5.11
N ASP A 25 14.56 -8.47 -3.86
CA ASP A 25 13.69 -7.49 -3.22
C ASP A 25 14.38 -6.11 -3.02
N LEU A 26 13.71 -5.20 -2.32
CA LEU A 26 14.25 -3.88 -2.01
C LEU A 26 15.49 -3.95 -1.10
N ILE A 27 15.57 -4.95 -0.23
CA ILE A 27 16.68 -5.15 0.71
C ILE A 27 17.92 -5.62 -0.05
N ASP A 28 17.76 -6.57 -0.97
CA ASP A 28 18.82 -7.07 -1.84
C ASP A 28 19.41 -5.99 -2.74
N ALA A 29 18.56 -5.11 -3.28
CA ALA A 29 18.98 -3.99 -4.10
C ALA A 29 19.83 -2.97 -3.31
N CYS A 30 19.41 -2.62 -2.09
CA CYS A 30 20.08 -1.64 -1.25
C CYS A 30 21.33 -2.18 -0.54
N ARG A 31 21.45 -3.50 -0.36
CA ARG A 31 22.59 -4.16 0.30
C ARG A 31 23.94 -3.84 -0.36
N SER A 32 23.97 -3.59 -1.66
CA SER A 32 25.22 -3.32 -2.40
C SER A 32 25.81 -1.93 -2.15
N SER A 33 25.00 -0.98 -1.66
CA SER A 33 25.33 0.45 -1.62
C SER A 33 25.09 1.12 -0.26
N MET A 34 24.44 0.45 0.69
CA MET A 34 24.02 1.02 1.97
C MET A 34 24.43 0.15 3.16
N THR A 35 24.63 0.79 4.32
CA THR A 35 24.89 0.12 5.60
C THR A 35 23.60 -0.47 6.19
N ARG A 36 23.73 -1.42 7.12
CA ARG A 36 22.58 -2.07 7.78
C ARG A 36 21.64 -1.04 8.44
N ASP A 37 22.19 -0.04 9.13
CA ASP A 37 21.39 1.00 9.78
C ASP A 37 20.68 1.92 8.77
N GLU A 38 21.30 2.21 7.64
CA GLU A 38 20.67 2.99 6.56
C GLU A 38 19.53 2.20 5.89
N ILE A 39 19.71 0.88 5.70
CA ILE A 39 18.66 0.01 5.18
C ILE A 39 17.48 -0.07 6.17
N LYS A 40 17.75 -0.24 7.47
CA LYS A 40 16.70 -0.18 8.51
C LYS A 40 15.97 1.16 8.49
N GLY A 41 16.70 2.27 8.37
CA GLY A 41 16.13 3.61 8.25
C GLY A 41 15.23 3.76 7.02
N LEU A 42 15.70 3.30 5.85
CA LEU A 42 14.95 3.32 4.60
C LEU A 42 13.66 2.51 4.70
N ILE A 43 13.75 1.25 5.16
CA ILE A 43 12.59 0.36 5.34
C ILE A 43 11.56 1.02 6.26
N THR A 44 12.02 1.55 7.40
CA THR A 44 11.16 2.26 8.35
C THR A 44 10.46 3.45 7.69
N ASN A 45 11.20 4.26 6.92
CA ASN A 45 10.65 5.42 6.24
C ASN A 45 9.60 5.04 5.19
N VAL A 46 9.88 4.02 4.37
CA VAL A 46 8.95 3.54 3.34
C VAL A 46 7.68 2.98 3.97
N PHE A 47 7.80 2.13 4.99
CA PHE A 47 6.63 1.55 5.67
C PHE A 47 5.79 2.61 6.37
N ASN A 48 6.40 3.55 7.09
CA ASN A 48 5.64 4.63 7.73
C ASN A 48 4.91 5.48 6.68
N GLY A 49 5.58 5.84 5.59
CA GLY A 49 4.96 6.60 4.49
C GLY A 49 3.79 5.84 3.83
N ALA A 50 3.91 4.53 3.66
CA ALA A 50 2.89 3.70 3.04
C ALA A 50 1.71 3.40 3.99
N ILE A 51 1.97 3.02 5.24
CA ILE A 51 0.94 2.55 6.17
C ILE A 51 0.01 3.69 6.57
N ASP A 52 0.55 4.83 7.01
CA ASP A 52 -0.27 5.93 7.50
C ASP A 52 -1.16 6.52 6.39
N THR A 53 -0.64 6.59 5.15
CA THR A 53 -1.39 7.12 4.01
C THR A 53 -2.49 6.19 3.53
N THR A 54 -2.16 4.90 3.34
CA THR A 54 -3.09 3.92 2.79
C THR A 54 -4.19 3.59 3.80
N SER A 55 -3.86 3.38 5.07
CA SER A 55 -4.85 3.12 6.13
C SER A 55 -5.85 4.27 6.26
N THR A 56 -5.35 5.51 6.30
CA THR A 56 -6.19 6.71 6.35
C THR A 56 -7.10 6.79 5.13
N THR A 57 -6.56 6.59 3.92
CA THR A 57 -7.34 6.64 2.67
C THR A 57 -8.44 5.59 2.66
N ILE A 58 -8.17 4.36 3.10
CA ILE A 58 -9.16 3.28 3.16
C ILE A 58 -10.28 3.61 4.15
N VAL A 59 -9.94 4.11 5.34
CA VAL A 59 -10.93 4.50 6.36
C VAL A 59 -11.86 5.59 5.82
N TRP A 60 -11.31 6.62 5.16
CA TRP A 60 -12.12 7.68 4.55
C TRP A 60 -12.96 7.17 3.38
N ALA A 61 -12.40 6.34 2.50
CA ALA A 61 -13.13 5.75 1.39
C ALA A 61 -14.34 4.96 1.89
N MET A 62 -14.14 4.08 2.87
CA MET A 62 -15.22 3.27 3.45
C MET A 62 -16.27 4.13 4.14
N SER A 63 -15.85 5.15 4.90
CA SER A 63 -16.77 6.11 5.53
C SER A 63 -17.64 6.83 4.50
N GLU A 64 -17.06 7.32 3.41
CA GLU A 64 -17.80 8.06 2.37
C GLU A 64 -18.69 7.15 1.51
N ILE A 65 -18.23 5.94 1.18
CA ILE A 65 -19.03 4.95 0.46
C ILE A 65 -20.26 4.54 1.27
N VAL A 66 -20.12 4.27 2.57
CA VAL A 66 -21.24 3.85 3.44
C VAL A 66 -22.29 4.94 3.61
N LYS A 67 -21.89 6.23 3.59
CA LYS A 67 -22.83 7.35 3.64
C LYS A 67 -23.64 7.53 2.36
N ASN A 68 -23.17 7.01 1.22
CA ASN A 68 -23.81 7.19 -0.09
C ASN A 68 -24.20 5.84 -0.71
N THR A 69 -25.39 5.34 -0.35
CA THR A 69 -25.91 4.04 -0.81
C THR A 69 -25.92 3.88 -2.32
N ARG A 70 -26.11 4.97 -3.09
CA ARG A 70 -26.07 4.94 -4.56
C ARG A 70 -24.66 4.64 -5.09
N VAL A 71 -23.64 5.23 -4.48
CA VAL A 71 -22.23 4.98 -4.83
C VAL A 71 -21.84 3.55 -4.45
N LEU A 72 -22.24 3.09 -3.26
CA LEU A 72 -22.00 1.72 -2.80
C LEU A 72 -22.59 0.68 -3.76
N GLN A 73 -23.86 0.83 -4.15
CA GLN A 73 -24.51 -0.10 -5.09
C GLN A 73 -23.77 -0.14 -6.42
N LYS A 74 -23.48 1.01 -7.01
CA LYS A 74 -22.76 1.10 -8.28
C LYS A 74 -21.36 0.47 -8.22
N LEU A 75 -20.65 0.64 -7.12
CA LEU A 75 -19.33 0.04 -6.90
C LEU A 75 -19.41 -1.48 -6.77
N GLN A 76 -20.37 -1.99 -5.99
CA GLN A 76 -20.59 -3.43 -5.84
C GLN A 76 -20.98 -4.09 -7.17
N ASP A 77 -21.79 -3.41 -7.98
CA ASP A 77 -22.18 -3.90 -9.31
C ASP A 77 -20.99 -3.95 -10.27
N GLU A 78 -20.11 -2.94 -10.26
CA GLU A 78 -18.86 -2.96 -11.03
C GLU A 78 -17.97 -4.14 -10.58
N ILE A 79 -17.76 -4.31 -9.28
CA ILE A 79 -16.92 -5.39 -8.75
C ILE A 79 -17.46 -6.76 -9.15
N ARG A 80 -18.79 -6.98 -9.03
CA ARG A 80 -19.43 -8.25 -9.44
C ARG A 80 -19.30 -8.50 -10.93
N SER A 81 -19.44 -7.46 -11.74
CA SER A 81 -19.31 -7.52 -13.20
C SER A 81 -17.87 -7.89 -13.61
N CYS A 82 -16.87 -7.24 -13.01
CA CYS A 82 -15.45 -7.49 -13.30
C CYS A 82 -14.96 -8.83 -12.74
N SER A 83 -15.48 -9.27 -11.58
CA SER A 83 -15.09 -10.53 -10.97
C SER A 83 -15.54 -11.75 -11.77
N GLN A 84 -16.66 -11.69 -12.51
CA GLN A 84 -17.20 -12.81 -13.30
C GLN A 84 -17.28 -14.15 -12.53
N GLY A 85 -17.36 -14.12 -11.19
CA GLY A 85 -17.37 -15.31 -10.33
C GLY A 85 -15.99 -15.87 -9.94
N LYS A 86 -14.89 -15.18 -10.27
CA LYS A 86 -13.55 -15.51 -9.77
C LYS A 86 -13.49 -15.29 -8.25
N SER A 87 -12.90 -16.24 -7.52
CA SER A 87 -12.65 -16.09 -6.08
C SER A 87 -11.48 -15.16 -5.76
N GLN A 88 -10.54 -15.00 -6.69
CA GLN A 88 -9.36 -14.17 -6.56
C GLN A 88 -9.23 -13.28 -7.81
N LEU A 89 -8.94 -12.01 -7.58
CA LEU A 89 -8.75 -11.01 -8.63
C LEU A 89 -7.26 -10.76 -8.82
N ASP A 90 -6.85 -10.62 -10.06
CA ASP A 90 -5.49 -10.23 -10.40
C ASP A 90 -5.40 -8.69 -10.56
N GLU A 91 -4.18 -8.17 -10.60
CA GLU A 91 -3.91 -6.74 -10.80
C GLU A 91 -4.56 -6.18 -12.08
N SER A 92 -4.64 -7.02 -13.12
CA SER A 92 -5.29 -6.68 -14.38
C SER A 92 -6.81 -6.55 -14.25
N ASP A 93 -7.45 -7.35 -13.40
CA ASP A 93 -8.89 -7.26 -13.13
C ASP A 93 -9.20 -5.96 -12.35
N ILE A 94 -8.33 -5.57 -11.41
CA ILE A 94 -8.45 -4.31 -10.65
C ILE A 94 -8.27 -3.10 -11.57
N ALA A 95 -7.33 -3.17 -12.52
CA ALA A 95 -7.11 -2.10 -13.51
C ALA A 95 -8.34 -1.82 -14.39
N ASN A 96 -9.20 -2.83 -14.58
CA ASN A 96 -10.45 -2.70 -15.35
C ASN A 96 -11.61 -2.08 -14.54
N MET A 97 -11.47 -1.87 -13.22
CA MET A 97 -12.50 -1.26 -12.36
C MET A 97 -12.42 0.27 -12.40
N ALA A 98 -12.94 0.85 -13.48
CA ALA A 98 -12.87 2.29 -13.69
C ALA A 98 -13.59 3.10 -12.60
N TYR A 99 -14.76 2.66 -12.14
CA TYR A 99 -15.53 3.37 -11.12
C TYR A 99 -14.86 3.31 -9.75
N LEU A 100 -14.29 2.18 -9.35
CA LEU A 100 -13.43 2.08 -8.16
C LEU A 100 -12.30 3.11 -8.20
N MET A 101 -11.62 3.25 -9.33
CA MET A 101 -10.57 4.26 -9.51
C MET A 101 -11.10 5.70 -9.34
N HIS A 102 -12.30 6.01 -9.85
CA HIS A 102 -12.94 7.31 -9.63
C HIS A 102 -13.27 7.56 -8.15
N VAL A 103 -13.75 6.54 -7.43
CA VAL A 103 -14.06 6.64 -6.00
C VAL A 103 -12.79 6.91 -5.18
N ILE A 104 -11.69 6.22 -5.48
CA ILE A 104 -10.40 6.46 -4.81
C ILE A 104 -9.92 7.89 -5.07
N LYS A 105 -9.94 8.34 -6.33
CA LYS A 105 -9.54 9.71 -6.70
C LYS A 105 -10.40 10.76 -6.01
N GLU A 106 -11.70 10.55 -5.92
CA GLU A 106 -12.61 11.49 -5.27
C GLU A 106 -12.41 11.49 -3.74
N THR A 107 -12.13 10.33 -3.14
CA THR A 107 -11.78 10.23 -1.72
C THR A 107 -10.52 11.04 -1.42
N LEU A 108 -9.48 10.91 -2.26
CA LEU A 108 -8.24 11.68 -2.13
C LEU A 108 -8.46 13.19 -2.37
N ARG A 109 -9.41 13.57 -3.23
CA ARG A 109 -9.79 14.98 -3.45
C ARG A 109 -10.46 15.59 -2.21
N MET A 110 -11.36 14.84 -1.57
CA MET A 110 -12.09 15.29 -0.38
C MET A 110 -11.22 15.27 0.87
N GLN A 111 -10.37 14.25 0.98
CA GLN A 111 -9.53 14.02 2.15
C GLN A 111 -8.11 13.67 1.70
N ALA A 112 -7.30 14.71 1.41
CA ALA A 112 -5.89 14.52 1.12
C ALA A 112 -5.17 14.06 2.40
N PRO A 113 -4.54 12.87 2.42
CA PRO A 113 -3.79 12.41 3.59
C PRO A 113 -2.66 13.41 3.94
N PRO A 114 -2.33 13.60 5.23
CA PRO A 114 -1.36 14.58 5.69
C PRO A 114 -0.02 14.66 4.95
N PRO A 115 0.61 13.57 4.45
CA PRO A 115 1.87 13.69 3.72
C PRO A 115 1.74 14.30 2.30
N MET A 116 0.54 14.62 1.81
CA MET A 116 0.39 15.52 0.65
C MET A 116 0.50 17.01 1.02
N LEU A 117 0.48 17.36 2.31
CA LEU A 117 0.57 18.74 2.82
C LEU A 117 1.98 19.10 3.33
N ILE A 118 3.00 18.32 2.96
CA ILE A 118 4.40 18.60 3.33
C ILE A 118 4.78 19.98 2.79
N THR A 119 4.99 20.93 3.70
CA THR A 119 5.57 22.23 3.39
C THR A 119 6.97 22.02 2.84
N ARG A 120 7.21 22.49 1.62
CA ARG A 120 8.56 22.62 1.10
C ARG A 120 9.19 23.83 1.79
N GLU A 121 10.31 23.62 2.45
CA GLU A 121 11.23 24.68 2.86
C GLU A 121 12.22 24.98 1.72
#